data_AF-A0A2E9VGB0-F1
#
_entry.id   AF-A0A2E9VGB0-F1
#
_cell.length_a   1.000
_cell.length_b   1.000
_cell.length_c   1.000
_cell.angle_alpha   90.00
_cell.angle_beta   90.00
_cell.angle_gamma   90.00
#
_symmetry.space_group_name_H-M   'P 1'
#
loop_
_entity.id
_entity.type
_entity.pdbx_description
1 polymer ?
#
loop_
_entity_poly.entity_id
_entity_poly.type
_entity_poly.pdbx_seq_one_letter_code
_entity_poly.pdbx_strand_id
1 'polypeptide(L)' 'MARDTCIFCGACVGVCPTNAMFLEYNNRDIWIDENCTDCLLCIRICPVGALTYPAEPQRNTTRTLA' A
#
# COMPACT_ATOMS: atom_id res chain seq x y z
N MET A 1 4.61 1.62 -4.68
CA MET A 1 4.64 1.89 -3.22
C MET A 1 6.07 2.19 -2.80
N ALA A 2 6.33 3.40 -2.29
CA ALA A 2 7.60 3.74 -1.66
C ALA A 2 7.52 3.40 -0.16
N ARG A 3 8.03 2.22 0.24
CA ARG A 3 7.94 1.75 1.63
C ARG A 3 8.61 2.71 2.62
N ASP A 4 9.73 3.32 2.22
CA ASP A 4 10.48 4.26 3.06
C ASP A 4 9.73 5.57 3.33
N THR A 5 8.74 5.90 2.50
CA THR A 5 7.89 7.09 2.66
C THR A 5 6.69 6.82 3.56
N CYS A 6 6.29 5.56 3.75
CA CYS A 6 5.11 5.21 4.53
C CYS A 6 5.34 5.45 6.03
N ILE A 7 4.51 6.31 6.64
CA ILE A 7 4.52 6.58 8.08
C ILE A 7 3.56 5.71 8.89
N PHE A 8 2.94 4.71 8.26
CA PHE A 8 2.02 3.76 8.91
C PHE A 8 0.82 4.43 9.61
N CYS A 9 0.31 5.53 9.06
CA CYS A 9 -0.80 6.28 9.68
C CYS A 9 -2.18 5.60 9.57
N GLY A 10 -2.34 4.56 8.76
CA GLY A 10 -3.62 3.87 8.58
C GLY A 10 -4.69 4.61 7.76
N ALA A 11 -4.42 5.83 7.28
CA ALA A 11 -5.40 6.59 6.49
C ALA A 11 -5.88 5.86 5.23
N CYS A 12 -4.98 5.12 4.58
CA CYS A 12 -5.32 4.29 3.44
C CYS A 12 -6.34 3.20 3.83
N VAL A 13 -6.08 2.44 4.90
CA VAL A 13 -6.98 1.39 5.41
C VAL A 13 -8.34 1.98 5.74
N GLY A 14 -8.38 3.10 6.45
CA GLY A 14 -9.64 3.74 6.85
C GLY A 14 -10.49 4.32 5.72
N VAL A 15 -9.89 4.70 4.59
CA VAL A 15 -10.65 5.22 3.43
C VAL A 15 -11.15 4.13 2.49
N CYS A 16 -10.69 2.88 2.65
CA CYS A 16 -10.99 1.81 1.70
C CYS A 16 -12.46 1.38 1.79
N PRO A 17 -13.29 1.63 0.75
CA PRO A 17 -14.72 1.32 0.83
C PRO A 17 -15.01 -0.20 0.83
N THR A 18 -14.08 -1.01 0.31
CA THR A 18 -14.20 -2.48 0.27
C THR A 18 -13.39 -3.17 1.37
N ASN A 19 -12.75 -2.41 2.27
CA ASN A 19 -11.84 -2.94 3.30
C ASN A 19 -10.74 -3.86 2.74
N ALA A 20 -10.33 -3.63 1.49
CA ALA A 20 -9.33 -4.45 0.82
C ALA A 20 -7.89 -4.16 1.25
N MET A 21 -7.64 -3.22 2.16
CA MET A 21 -6.28 -2.89 2.59
C MET A 21 -6.10 -3.13 4.07
N PHE A 22 -4.91 -3.57 4.41
CA PHE A 22 -4.56 -3.96 5.76
C PHE A 22 -3.15 -3.51 6.08
N LEU A 23 -2.90 -3.21 7.35
CA LEU A 23 -1.66 -2.63 7.81
C LEU A 23 -1.14 -3.42 9.02
N GLU A 24 0.08 -3.94 8.91
CA GLU A 24 0.78 -4.64 9.99
C GLU A 24 1.87 -3.73 10.56
N TYR A 25 1.68 -3.35 11.82
CA TYR A 25 2.59 -2.44 12.50
C TYR A 25 3.92 -3.08 12.86
N ASN A 26 3.94 -4.38 13.20
CA ASN A 26 5.15 -5.04 13.68
C ASN A 26 6.19 -5.16 12.57
N ASN A 27 5.75 -5.62 11.40
CA ASN A 27 6.62 -5.86 10.26
C ASN A 27 6.69 -4.69 9.26
N ARG A 28 6.02 -3.57 9.60
CA ARG A 28 5.93 -2.38 8.74
C ARG A 28 5.55 -2.74 7.31
N ASP A 29 4.45 -3.47 7.17
CA ASP A 29 3.96 -3.91 5.88
C ASP A 29 2.49 -3.55 5.65
N ILE A 30 2.12 -3.45 4.38
CA ILE A 30 0.78 -3.14 3.92
C ILE A 30 0.45 -4.11 2.79
N TRP A 31 -0.68 -4.82 2.90
CA TRP A 31 -1.19 -5.67 1.84
C TRP A 31 -2.51 -5.15 1.29
N ILE A 32 -2.73 -5.47 0.02
CA ILE A 32 -3.95 -5.19 -0.72
C ILE A 32 -4.53 -6.54 -1.13
N ASP A 33 -5.77 -6.77 -0.75
CA ASP A 33 -6.55 -7.95 -1.06
C ASP A 33 -7.19 -7.88 -2.44
N GLU A 34 -7.68 -9.01 -2.94
CA GLU A 34 -8.35 -9.14 -4.24
C GLU A 34 -9.65 -8.33 -4.35
N ASN A 35 -10.26 -7.94 -3.21
CA ASN A 35 -11.42 -7.04 -3.16
C ASN A 35 -11.11 -5.58 -3.53
N CYS A 36 -9.86 -5.25 -3.91
CA CYS A 36 -9.51 -3.92 -4.39
C CYS A 36 -10.11 -3.66 -5.77
N THR A 37 -10.85 -2.55 -5.89
CA THR A 37 -11.53 -2.14 -7.13
C THR A 37 -10.79 -1.06 -7.92
N ASP A 38 -9.53 -0.77 -7.56
CA ASP A 38 -8.73 0.31 -8.13
C ASP A 38 -9.41 1.70 -8.09
N CYS A 39 -10.18 1.98 -7.05
CA CYS A 39 -10.85 3.29 -6.87
C CYS A 39 -9.88 4.46 -6.58
N LEU A 40 -8.61 4.17 -6.29
CA LEU A 40 -7.50 5.13 -6.04
C LEU A 40 -7.69 6.09 -4.84
N LEU A 41 -8.70 5.89 -3.99
CA LEU A 41 -8.91 6.70 -2.78
C LEU A 41 -7.70 6.64 -1.83
N CYS A 42 -7.09 5.46 -1.71
CA CYS A 42 -5.90 5.23 -0.89
C CYS A 42 -4.71 6.11 -1.29
N ILE A 43 -4.54 6.37 -2.58
CA ILE A 43 -3.48 7.24 -3.11
C ILE A 43 -3.79 8.69 -2.77
N ARG A 44 -5.04 9.13 -3.00
CA ARG A 44 -5.46 10.51 -2.75
C ARG A 44 -5.38 10.90 -1.28
N ILE A 45 -5.71 9.99 -0.37
CA ILE A 45 -5.71 10.28 1.07
C ILE A 45 -4.32 10.23 1.70
N CYS A 46 -3.34 9.64 1.02
CA CYS A 46 -2.02 9.40 1.62
C CYS A 46 -1.31 10.74 1.87
N PRO A 47 -1.10 11.16 3.14
CA PRO A 47 -0.57 12.49 3.44
C PRO A 47 0.90 12.66 3.02
N VAL A 48 1.59 11.55 2.83
CA VAL A 48 3.02 11.48 2.46
C VAL A 48 3.24 10.97 1.04
N GLY A 49 2.17 10.66 0.30
CA GLY A 49 2.28 10.21 -1.10
C GLY A 49 3.01 8.87 -1.30
N ALA A 50 2.94 7.94 -0.33
CA ALA A 50 3.66 6.66 -0.39
C ALA A 50 3.09 5.65 -1.41
N LEU A 51 1.86 5.86 -1.89
CA LEU A 51 1.14 4.98 -2.81
C LEU A 51 1.11 5.59 -4.23
N THR A 52 1.26 4.75 -5.26
CA THR A 52 1.33 5.17 -6.68
C THR A 52 0.51 4.22 -7.56
N TYR A 53 -0.01 4.72 -8.69
CA TYR A 53 -0.74 3.94 -9.70
C TYR A 53 -0.32 4.36 -11.13
N PRO A 54 -0.14 3.41 -12.08
CA PRO A 54 -0.18 1.96 -11.90
C PRO A 54 0.87 1.51 -10.87
N ALA A 55 0.58 0.44 -10.14
CA ALA A 55 1.53 -0.08 -9.16
C ALA A 55 2.83 -0.40 -9.90
N GLU A 56 3.88 0.41 -9.67
CA GLU A 56 5.17 0.12 -10.28
C GLU A 56 5.60 -1.29 -9.83
N PRO A 57 6.06 -2.15 -10.77
CA PRO A 57 6.68 -3.40 -10.38
C PRO A 57 7.84 -3.06 -9.45
N GLN A 58 7.84 -3.65 -8.26
CA GLN A 58 8.88 -3.37 -7.28
C GLN A 58 10.23 -3.72 -7.92
N ARG A 59 11.00 -2.69 -8.27
CA ARG A 59 12.40 -2.80 -8.70
C ARG A 59 13.27 -3.12 -7.48
N ASN A 60 12.99 -4.24 -6.81
CA ASN A 60 13.89 -4.90 -5.88
C ASN A 60 14.15 -6.32 -6.39
N THR A 61 14.86 -6.39 -7.51
CA THR A 61 15.41 -7.60 -8.13
C THR A 61 16.49 -8.30 -7.28
N THR A 62 16.25 -8.51 -5.99
CA THR A 62 16.97 -9.55 -5.22
C THR A 62 16.13 -10.07 -4.04
N ARG A 63 15.08 -10.81 -4.36
CA ARG A 63 14.85 -12.11 -3.72
C ARG A 63 14.35 -13.07 -4.78
N THR A 64 15.30 -13.49 -5.62
CA THR A 64 15.25 -14.82 -6.21
C THR A 64 14.90 -15.78 -5.08
N LEU A 65 13.85 -16.56 -5.28
CA LEU A 65 13.57 -17.75 -4.51
C LEU A 65 14.86 -18.60 -4.52
N ALA A 66 15.51 -18.70 -3.36
CA ALA A 66 16.48 -19.74 -3.05
C ALA A 66 15.86 -20.61 -1.96
#